data_AF-A0A3S0DGA0-F1
#
_entry.id   AF-A0A3S0DGA0-F1
#
_cell.length_a   1.000
_cell.length_b   1.000
_cell.length_c   1.000
_cell.angle_alpha   90.00
_cell.angle_beta   90.00
_cell.angle_gamma   90.00
#
_symmetry.space_group_name_H-M   'P 1'
#
loop_
_entity.id
_entity.type
_entity.pdbx_description
1 polymer ?
#
loop_
_entity_poly.entity_id
_entity_poly.type
_entity_poly.pdbx_seq_one_letter_code
_entity_poly.pdbx_strand_id
1 'polypeptide(L)'
;MMFKFKSLFHLLFYFISFIFSSCAQDVKNQNVRINLKAKQLNDSAVQFVINTNDYEKAITLLDKSIKIDTGYITAYSNKLSFQVALKKYKEAIETGKALIRLQPNGIEFCFTEGLLYELTADTSKAFEYYKHSLTITNKVLDTITDSNVKRDYILLNKAMILSFLNRQQEASVIYNELYTHAKDSIFKEIILDVMNKPKNQLIKEFFEGTASSISTKPQ
;
A
#
# COMPACT_ATOMS: atom_id res chain seq x y z
N MET A 1 2.29 -9.50 31.25
CA MET A 1 3.56 -8.97 30.71
C MET A 1 3.37 -8.77 29.21
N MET A 2 2.94 -7.56 28.81
CA MET A 2 2.51 -7.24 27.44
C MET A 2 3.71 -7.09 26.51
N PHE A 3 3.77 -7.89 25.46
CA PHE A 3 4.71 -7.70 24.35
C PHE A 3 4.37 -6.39 23.62
N LYS A 4 5.16 -5.33 23.86
CA LYS A 4 5.15 -4.11 23.05
C LYS A 4 5.92 -4.36 21.75
N PHE A 5 5.27 -4.91 20.73
CA PHE A 5 5.78 -4.87 19.36
C PHE A 5 5.45 -3.51 18.74
N LYS A 6 6.32 -2.51 18.96
CA LYS A 6 6.36 -1.29 18.16
C LYS A 6 7.05 -1.60 16.84
N SER A 7 6.30 -1.89 15.78
CA SER A 7 6.81 -1.62 14.43
C SER A 7 5.72 -0.99 13.59
N LEU A 8 6.05 0.17 13.02
CA LEU A 8 5.29 0.82 11.96
C LEU A 8 5.24 -0.06 10.69
N PHE A 9 6.01 -1.15 10.63
CA PHE A 9 5.83 -2.22 9.64
C PHE A 9 4.52 -2.96 9.85
N HIS A 10 4.05 -3.18 11.08
CA HIS A 10 2.68 -3.64 11.30
C HIS A 10 1.68 -2.54 11.00
N LEU A 11 1.94 -1.25 11.23
CA LEU A 11 0.99 -0.23 10.82
C LEU A 11 0.92 -0.13 9.31
N LEU A 12 2.04 -0.06 8.59
CA LEU A 12 2.08 -0.10 7.13
C LEU A 12 1.52 -1.41 6.62
N PHE A 13 1.82 -2.58 7.19
CA PHE A 13 1.27 -3.90 6.85
C PHE A 13 -0.18 -4.07 7.29
N TYR A 14 -0.72 -3.37 8.29
CA TYR A 14 -2.15 -3.34 8.63
C TYR A 14 -2.85 -2.26 7.81
N PHE A 15 -2.19 -1.19 7.42
CA PHE A 15 -2.69 -0.17 6.52
C PHE A 15 -2.81 -0.80 5.13
N ILE A 16 -1.75 -1.42 4.64
CA ILE A 16 -1.67 -2.34 3.50
C ILE A 16 -2.68 -3.47 3.70
N SER A 17 -2.60 -4.35 4.71
CA SER A 17 -3.46 -5.56 4.81
C SER A 17 -4.94 -5.29 5.11
N PHE A 18 -5.28 -4.19 5.80
CA PHE A 18 -6.66 -3.79 6.07
C PHE A 18 -7.25 -2.97 4.90
N ILE A 19 -6.43 -2.22 4.15
CA ILE A 19 -6.79 -1.66 2.84
C ILE A 19 -6.91 -2.78 1.78
N PHE A 20 -6.03 -3.79 1.79
CA PHE A 20 -6.10 -4.97 0.93
C PHE A 20 -7.39 -5.74 1.20
N SER A 21 -7.87 -5.82 2.45
CA SER A 21 -9.17 -6.44 2.76
C SER A 21 -10.37 -5.60 2.25
N SER A 22 -10.26 -4.27 2.20
CA SER A 22 -11.39 -3.41 1.86
C SER A 22 -11.55 -3.11 0.36
N CYS A 23 -10.46 -3.12 -0.43
CA CYS A 23 -10.54 -3.15 -1.90
C CYS A 23 -10.67 -4.58 -2.47
N ALA A 24 -10.25 -5.63 -1.74
CA ALA A 24 -10.43 -7.01 -2.19
C ALA A 24 -11.90 -7.49 -2.26
N GLN A 25 -12.88 -6.70 -1.83
CA GLN A 25 -14.28 -7.11 -2.05
C GLN A 25 -14.75 -6.94 -3.49
N ASP A 26 -14.07 -6.16 -4.35
CA ASP A 26 -14.35 -6.21 -5.79
C ASP A 26 -13.65 -7.38 -6.49
N VAL A 27 -12.69 -8.05 -5.83
CA VAL A 27 -12.18 -9.37 -6.28
C VAL A 27 -13.28 -10.43 -6.20
N LYS A 28 -14.33 -10.25 -5.39
CA LYS A 28 -15.49 -11.17 -5.40
C LYS A 28 -16.34 -11.08 -6.66
N ASN A 29 -16.18 -10.06 -7.50
CA ASN A 29 -16.95 -9.89 -8.75
C ASN A 29 -16.16 -10.18 -10.03
N GLN A 30 -14.92 -10.65 -9.94
CA GLN A 30 -14.28 -11.35 -11.05
C GLN A 30 -13.96 -12.76 -10.60
N ASN A 31 -14.61 -13.75 -11.21
CA ASN A 31 -14.28 -15.18 -11.09
C ASN A 31 -12.88 -15.48 -11.67
N VAL A 32 -11.83 -14.80 -11.20
CA VAL A 32 -10.45 -15.07 -11.58
C VAL A 32 -10.03 -16.31 -10.82
N ARG A 33 -10.14 -17.45 -11.50
CA ARG A 33 -9.65 -18.72 -10.98
C ARG A 33 -8.12 -18.65 -10.88
N ILE A 34 -7.63 -18.35 -9.68
CA ILE A 34 -6.18 -18.30 -9.39
C ILE A 34 -5.58 -19.68 -9.68
N ASN A 35 -4.46 -19.70 -10.40
CA ASN A 35 -3.72 -20.93 -10.62
C ASN A 35 -3.10 -21.43 -9.29
N LEU A 36 -3.44 -22.66 -8.87
CA LEU A 36 -2.95 -23.23 -7.61
C LEU A 36 -1.42 -23.29 -7.54
N LYS A 37 -0.74 -23.55 -8.66
CA LYS A 37 0.73 -23.59 -8.71
C LYS A 37 1.33 -22.19 -8.57
N ALA A 38 0.70 -21.19 -9.17
CA ALA A 38 1.10 -19.78 -8.98
C ALA A 38 0.93 -19.36 -7.51
N LYS A 39 -0.20 -19.71 -6.89
CA LYS A 39 -0.45 -19.50 -5.46
C LYS A 39 0.62 -20.17 -4.58
N GLN A 40 0.93 -21.44 -4.82
CA GLN A 40 1.98 -22.15 -4.07
C GLN A 40 3.35 -21.49 -4.18
N LEU A 41 3.73 -21.02 -5.36
CA LEU A 41 4.99 -20.29 -5.57
C LEU A 41 5.02 -18.95 -4.83
N ASN A 42 3.91 -18.22 -4.84
CA ASN A 42 3.75 -17.00 -4.06
C ASN A 42 3.89 -17.28 -2.55
N ASP A 43 3.15 -18.27 -2.04
CA ASP A 43 3.17 -18.63 -0.63
C ASP A 43 4.59 -19.07 -0.20
N SER A 44 5.28 -19.82 -1.07
CA SER A 44 6.68 -20.21 -0.88
C SER A 44 7.62 -19.00 -0.84
N ALA A 45 7.40 -18.00 -1.70
CA ALA A 45 8.21 -16.78 -1.71
C ALA A 45 8.10 -16.01 -0.40
N VAL A 46 6.87 -15.83 0.11
CA VAL A 46 6.62 -15.15 1.39
C VAL A 46 7.25 -15.93 2.55
N GLN A 47 7.03 -17.25 2.60
CA GLN A 47 7.63 -18.09 3.65
C GLN A 47 9.16 -18.07 3.59
N PHE A 48 9.73 -18.01 2.39
CA PHE A 48 11.17 -17.94 2.21
C PHE A 48 11.75 -16.66 2.81
N VAL A 49 11.12 -15.50 2.57
CA VAL A 49 11.52 -14.23 3.21
C VAL A 49 11.40 -14.32 4.73
N ILE A 50 10.31 -14.87 5.26
CA ILE A 50 10.13 -15.03 6.72
C ILE A 50 11.27 -15.84 7.33
N ASN A 51 11.72 -16.90 6.65
CA ASN A 51 12.72 -17.82 7.18
C ASN A 51 14.17 -17.35 6.98
N THR A 52 14.43 -16.57 5.93
CA THR A 52 15.81 -16.30 5.47
C THR A 52 16.14 -14.83 5.26
N ASN A 53 15.12 -13.96 5.21
CA ASN A 53 15.23 -12.55 4.82
C ASN A 53 15.89 -12.33 3.44
N ASP A 54 15.92 -13.34 2.56
CA ASP A 54 16.50 -13.27 1.22
C ASP A 54 15.40 -12.96 0.19
N TYR A 55 15.25 -11.64 -0.03
CA TYR A 55 14.27 -11.05 -0.94
C TYR A 55 14.53 -11.37 -2.42
N GLU A 56 15.79 -11.55 -2.83
CA GLU A 56 16.13 -11.81 -4.24
C GLU A 56 15.64 -13.18 -4.71
N LYS A 57 15.84 -14.22 -3.88
CA LYS A 57 15.31 -15.55 -4.17
C LYS A 57 13.79 -15.57 -4.11
N ALA A 58 13.19 -14.82 -3.18
CA ALA A 58 11.73 -14.70 -3.11
C ALA A 58 11.16 -14.03 -4.37
N ILE A 59 11.79 -12.98 -4.89
CA ILE A 59 11.43 -12.35 -6.17
C ILE A 59 11.51 -13.37 -7.31
N THR A 60 12.53 -14.22 -7.34
CA THR A 60 12.66 -15.28 -8.37
C THR A 60 11.48 -16.27 -8.32
N LEU A 61 10.99 -16.61 -7.13
CA LEU A 61 9.80 -17.45 -6.96
C LEU A 61 8.53 -16.73 -7.43
N LEU A 62 8.42 -15.43 -7.17
CA LEU A 62 7.31 -14.59 -7.62
C LEU A 62 7.31 -14.41 -9.14
N ASP A 63 8.46 -14.29 -9.78
CA ASP A 63 8.57 -14.26 -11.24
C ASP A 63 8.05 -15.56 -11.86
N LYS A 64 8.34 -16.70 -11.25
CA LYS A 64 7.77 -18.00 -11.67
C LYS A 64 6.26 -18.05 -11.44
N SER A 65 5.77 -17.51 -10.33
CA SER A 65 4.34 -17.41 -10.02
C SER A 65 3.61 -16.59 -11.10
N ILE A 66 4.11 -15.39 -11.37
CA ILE A 66 3.58 -14.45 -12.37
C ILE A 66 3.62 -15.04 -13.78
N LYS A 67 4.67 -15.79 -14.13
CA LYS A 67 4.75 -16.47 -15.43
C LYS A 67 3.66 -17.54 -15.62
N ILE A 68 3.22 -18.16 -14.53
CA ILE A 68 2.16 -19.19 -14.56
C ILE A 68 0.78 -18.52 -14.55
N ASP A 69 0.62 -17.43 -13.81
CA ASP A 69 -0.63 -16.68 -13.71
C ASP A 69 -0.34 -15.18 -13.77
N THR A 70 -0.45 -14.62 -14.98
CA THR A 70 -0.19 -13.20 -15.23
C THR A 70 -1.25 -12.29 -14.63
N GLY A 71 -2.39 -12.84 -14.18
CA GLY A 71 -3.46 -12.12 -13.52
C GLY A 71 -3.36 -12.14 -12.00
N TYR A 72 -2.36 -12.83 -11.42
CA TYR A 72 -2.29 -13.02 -9.98
C TYR A 72 -1.73 -11.79 -9.25
N ILE A 73 -2.61 -10.82 -8.99
CA ILE A 73 -2.32 -9.53 -8.35
C ILE A 73 -1.46 -9.67 -7.08
N THR A 74 -1.76 -10.65 -6.21
CA THR A 74 -1.02 -10.86 -4.97
C THR A 74 0.48 -11.13 -5.21
N ALA A 75 0.84 -11.88 -6.25
CA ALA A 75 2.24 -12.14 -6.56
C ALA A 75 2.98 -10.87 -7.03
N TYR A 76 2.31 -10.02 -7.81
CA TYR A 76 2.83 -8.71 -8.18
C TYR A 76 2.98 -7.78 -6.96
N SER A 77 2.01 -7.74 -6.05
CA SER A 77 2.08 -6.93 -4.82
C SER A 77 3.23 -7.36 -3.90
N ASN A 78 3.42 -8.68 -3.71
CA ASN A 78 4.55 -9.20 -2.93
C ASN A 78 5.89 -8.88 -3.61
N LYS A 79 5.96 -9.01 -4.95
CA LYS A 79 7.17 -8.68 -5.71
C LYS A 79 7.53 -7.22 -5.56
N LEU A 80 6.53 -6.33 -5.67
CA LEU A 80 6.69 -4.90 -5.50
C LEU A 80 7.26 -4.56 -4.12
N SER A 81 6.67 -5.12 -3.06
CA SER A 81 7.12 -4.93 -1.68
C SER A 81 8.59 -5.34 -1.49
N PHE A 82 8.98 -6.50 -2.03
CA PHE A 82 10.36 -6.99 -1.93
C PHE A 82 11.34 -6.17 -2.77
N GLN A 83 10.94 -5.69 -3.94
CA GLN A 83 11.75 -4.77 -4.75
C GLN A 83 11.97 -3.44 -4.03
N VAL A 84 10.93 -2.90 -3.38
CA VAL A 84 11.03 -1.69 -2.54
C VAL A 84 11.98 -1.91 -1.36
N ALA A 85 11.87 -3.04 -0.67
CA ALA A 85 12.77 -3.39 0.44
C ALA A 85 14.25 -3.48 -0.01
N LEU A 86 14.49 -3.98 -1.23
CA LEU A 86 15.81 -4.01 -1.86
C LEU A 86 16.24 -2.68 -2.51
N LYS A 87 15.41 -1.64 -2.43
CA LYS A 87 15.61 -0.33 -3.08
C LYS A 87 15.75 -0.41 -4.62
N LYS A 88 15.20 -1.47 -5.23
CA LYS A 88 15.10 -1.69 -6.68
C LYS A 88 13.94 -0.89 -7.28
N TYR A 89 14.00 0.43 -7.15
CA TYR A 89 12.85 1.30 -7.44
C TYR A 89 12.48 1.33 -8.92
N LYS A 90 13.44 1.20 -9.83
CA LYS A 90 13.16 1.16 -11.27
C LYS A 90 12.37 -0.10 -11.65
N GLU A 91 12.74 -1.24 -11.09
CA GLU A 91 12.04 -2.50 -11.29
C GLU A 91 10.69 -2.53 -10.56
N ALA A 92 10.61 -1.88 -9.39
CA ALA A 92 9.36 -1.69 -8.65
C ALA A 92 8.33 -0.89 -9.48
N ILE A 93 8.75 0.19 -10.15
CA ILE A 93 7.88 0.99 -11.04
C ILE A 93 7.29 0.13 -12.16
N GLU A 94 8.08 -0.77 -12.76
CA GLU A 94 7.54 -1.64 -13.82
C GLU A 94 6.53 -2.67 -13.28
N THR A 95 6.75 -3.17 -12.05
CA THR A 95 5.79 -4.04 -11.35
C THR A 95 4.52 -3.28 -10.97
N GLY A 96 4.61 -2.04 -10.48
CA GLY A 96 3.46 -1.24 -10.08
C GLY A 96 2.62 -0.78 -11.28
N LYS A 97 3.24 -0.43 -12.40
CA LYS A 97 2.51 -0.24 -13.68
C LYS A 97 1.75 -1.50 -14.12
N ALA A 98 2.29 -2.70 -13.87
CA ALA A 98 1.57 -3.94 -14.15
C ALA A 98 0.34 -4.10 -13.25
N LEU A 99 0.45 -3.77 -11.96
CA LEU A 99 -0.69 -3.75 -11.03
C LEU A 99 -1.79 -2.79 -11.47
N ILE A 100 -1.43 -1.58 -11.93
CA ILE A 100 -2.40 -0.61 -12.47
C ILE A 100 -3.10 -1.16 -13.71
N ARG A 101 -2.40 -1.86 -14.61
CA ARG A 101 -3.03 -2.50 -15.78
C ARG A 101 -4.00 -3.61 -15.38
N LEU A 102 -3.66 -4.40 -14.37
CA LEU A 102 -4.51 -5.48 -13.86
C LEU A 102 -5.73 -4.96 -13.11
N GLN A 103 -5.58 -3.86 -12.37
CA GLN A 103 -6.65 -3.22 -11.60
C GLN A 103 -6.63 -1.70 -11.81
N PRO A 104 -7.26 -1.20 -12.90
CA PRO A 104 -7.25 0.22 -13.25
C PRO A 104 -7.89 1.15 -12.21
N ASN A 105 -8.77 0.60 -11.36
CA ASN A 105 -9.44 1.35 -10.29
C ASN A 105 -8.73 1.18 -8.92
N GLY A 106 -7.52 0.62 -8.87
CA GLY A 106 -6.74 0.49 -7.63
C GLY A 106 -6.13 1.83 -7.20
N ILE A 107 -6.78 2.50 -6.25
CA ILE A 107 -6.34 3.78 -5.67
C ILE A 107 -4.90 3.66 -5.14
N GLU A 108 -4.64 2.55 -4.44
CA GLU A 108 -3.39 2.19 -3.79
C GLU A 108 -2.25 1.98 -4.79
N PHE A 109 -2.52 1.44 -5.98
CA PHE A 109 -1.49 1.19 -6.97
C PHE A 109 -1.02 2.50 -7.61
N CYS A 110 -1.96 3.40 -7.92
CA CYS A 110 -1.61 4.74 -8.40
C CYS A 110 -0.87 5.56 -7.33
N PHE A 111 -1.30 5.50 -6.06
CA PHE A 111 -0.61 6.17 -4.97
C PHE A 111 0.81 5.62 -4.79
N THR A 112 0.97 4.30 -4.83
CA THR A 112 2.27 3.62 -4.71
C THR A 112 3.23 4.01 -5.84
N GLU A 113 2.76 4.07 -7.09
CA GLU A 113 3.57 4.59 -8.21
C GLU A 113 4.04 6.02 -7.94
N GLY A 114 3.17 6.88 -7.42
CA GLY A 114 3.54 8.23 -7.02
C GLY A 114 4.70 8.23 -6.01
N LEU A 115 4.63 7.38 -4.99
CA LEU A 115 5.69 7.24 -4.00
C LEU A 115 7.01 6.72 -4.60
N LEU A 116 6.94 5.75 -5.51
CA LEU A 116 8.13 5.23 -6.20
C LEU A 116 8.82 6.31 -7.05
N TYR A 117 8.03 7.16 -7.72
CA TYR A 117 8.59 8.25 -8.50
C TYR A 117 9.24 9.33 -7.63
N GLU A 118 8.70 9.64 -6.44
CA GLU A 118 9.38 10.48 -5.44
C GLU A 118 10.76 9.91 -5.06
N LEU A 119 10.84 8.59 -4.84
CA LEU A 119 12.10 7.92 -4.48
C LEU A 119 13.13 7.95 -5.61
N THR A 120 12.68 8.07 -6.86
CA THR A 120 13.55 8.27 -8.03
C THR A 120 13.76 9.74 -8.39
N ALA A 121 13.29 10.67 -7.55
CA ALA A 121 13.34 12.12 -7.72
C ALA A 121 12.59 12.66 -8.95
N ASP A 122 11.69 11.87 -9.56
CA ASP A 122 10.81 12.33 -10.64
C ASP A 122 9.49 12.86 -10.02
N THR A 123 9.58 14.02 -9.39
CA THR A 123 8.46 14.66 -8.69
C THR A 123 7.30 15.03 -9.62
N SER A 124 7.60 15.24 -10.91
CA SER A 124 6.58 15.55 -11.92
C SER A 124 5.70 14.33 -12.17
N LYS A 125 6.29 13.15 -12.44
CA LYS A 125 5.50 11.91 -12.55
C LYS A 125 4.82 11.55 -11.25
N ALA A 126 5.48 11.73 -10.11
CA ALA A 126 4.86 11.47 -8.81
C ALA A 126 3.53 12.24 -8.67
N PHE A 127 3.55 13.53 -9.02
CA PHE A 127 2.37 14.40 -8.98
C PHE A 127 1.25 13.92 -9.94
N GLU A 128 1.59 13.46 -11.14
CA GLU A 128 0.62 12.91 -12.09
C GLU A 128 -0.09 11.66 -11.51
N TYR A 129 0.66 10.74 -10.91
CA TYR A 129 0.10 9.54 -10.30
C TYR A 129 -0.75 9.83 -9.07
N TYR A 130 -0.36 10.80 -8.23
CA TYR A 130 -1.22 11.25 -7.12
C TYR A 130 -2.53 11.88 -7.62
N LYS A 131 -2.49 12.68 -8.68
CA LYS A 131 -3.71 13.22 -9.29
C LYS A 131 -4.60 12.12 -9.83
N HIS A 132 -4.02 11.11 -10.46
CA HIS A 132 -4.77 9.97 -10.95
C HIS A 132 -5.42 9.19 -9.80
N SER A 133 -4.67 8.91 -8.73
CA SER A 133 -5.16 8.27 -7.51
C SER A 133 -6.33 9.06 -6.87
N LEU A 134 -6.23 10.40 -6.81
CA LEU A 134 -7.31 11.25 -6.32
C LEU A 134 -8.57 11.17 -7.21
N THR A 135 -8.38 11.11 -8.52
CA THR A 135 -9.49 11.01 -9.48
C THR A 135 -10.27 9.72 -9.28
N ILE A 136 -9.56 8.59 -9.15
CA ILE A 136 -10.18 7.29 -8.85
C ILE A 136 -10.87 7.34 -7.49
N THR A 137 -10.23 7.92 -6.47
CA THR A 137 -10.77 8.04 -5.11
C THR A 137 -12.10 8.80 -5.10
N ASN A 138 -12.18 9.94 -5.78
CA ASN A 138 -13.42 10.70 -5.88
C ASN A 138 -14.52 9.89 -6.58
N LYS A 139 -14.20 9.23 -7.70
CA LYS A 139 -15.15 8.37 -8.40
C LYS A 139 -15.70 7.25 -7.50
N VAL A 140 -14.86 6.63 -6.69
CA VAL A 140 -15.30 5.60 -5.73
C VAL A 140 -16.21 6.22 -4.67
N LEU A 141 -15.83 7.37 -4.10
CA LEU A 141 -16.65 8.08 -3.11
C LEU A 141 -18.03 8.47 -3.67
N ASP A 142 -18.13 8.88 -4.94
CA ASP A 142 -19.39 9.23 -5.59
C ASP A 142 -20.35 8.03 -5.75
N THR A 143 -19.82 6.80 -5.71
CA THR A 143 -20.61 5.57 -5.88
C THR A 143 -21.07 4.93 -4.58
N ILE A 144 -20.51 5.34 -3.44
CA ILE A 144 -20.81 4.75 -2.13
C ILE A 144 -21.61 5.72 -1.27
N THR A 145 -22.47 5.17 -0.41
CA THR A 145 -23.27 5.97 0.53
C THR A 145 -22.48 6.36 1.77
N ASP A 146 -22.96 7.38 2.50
CA ASP A 146 -22.37 7.80 3.78
C ASP A 146 -22.36 6.70 4.85
N SER A 147 -23.32 5.77 4.78
CA SER A 147 -23.41 4.61 5.67
C SER A 147 -22.43 3.48 5.33
N ASN A 148 -21.68 3.57 4.23
CA ASN A 148 -20.74 2.53 3.84
C ASN A 148 -19.59 2.44 4.84
N VAL A 149 -19.42 1.26 5.45
CA VAL A 149 -18.42 1.00 6.48
C VAL A 149 -16.96 1.26 6.06
N LYS A 150 -16.68 1.35 4.75
CA LYS A 150 -15.35 1.62 4.21
C LYS A 150 -15.10 3.08 3.90
N ARG A 151 -16.14 3.91 3.93
CA ARG A 151 -16.08 5.30 3.47
C ARG A 151 -15.03 6.11 4.21
N ASP A 152 -14.92 5.94 5.52
CA ASP A 152 -13.95 6.66 6.36
C ASP A 152 -12.50 6.33 5.98
N TYR A 153 -12.22 5.07 5.62
CA TYR A 153 -10.89 4.67 5.12
C TYR A 153 -10.60 5.27 3.75
N ILE A 154 -11.61 5.37 2.87
CA ILE A 154 -11.45 6.00 1.55
C ILE A 154 -11.25 7.51 1.69
N LEU A 155 -11.93 8.16 2.63
CA LEU A 155 -11.70 9.56 3.01
C LEU A 155 -10.30 9.76 3.59
N LEU A 156 -9.82 8.84 4.43
CA LEU A 156 -8.45 8.88 4.95
C LEU A 156 -7.43 8.81 3.80
N ASN A 157 -7.63 7.90 2.85
CA ASN A 157 -6.82 7.83 1.62
C ASN A 157 -6.86 9.13 0.83
N LYS A 158 -8.04 9.72 0.65
CA LYS A 158 -8.19 11.03 0.00
C LYS A 158 -7.38 12.11 0.70
N ALA A 159 -7.46 12.20 2.02
CA ALA A 159 -6.72 13.19 2.81
C ALA A 159 -5.19 13.02 2.64
N MET A 160 -4.69 11.78 2.68
CA MET A 160 -3.27 11.51 2.41
C MET A 160 -2.88 11.93 0.99
N ILE A 161 -3.64 11.53 -0.03
CA ILE A 161 -3.35 11.89 -1.41
C ILE A 161 -3.32 13.43 -1.57
N LEU A 162 -4.25 14.14 -0.94
CA LEU A 162 -4.28 15.61 -0.93
C LEU A 162 -3.02 16.21 -0.27
N SER A 163 -2.54 15.66 0.84
CA SER A 163 -1.27 16.06 1.45
C SER A 163 -0.08 15.87 0.49
N PHE A 164 -0.05 14.75 -0.25
CA PHE A 164 1.01 14.48 -1.24
C PHE A 164 0.94 15.37 -2.49
N LEU A 165 -0.24 15.93 -2.78
CA LEU A 165 -0.50 16.95 -3.80
C LEU A 165 -0.29 18.40 -3.30
N ASN A 166 0.25 18.59 -2.09
CA ASN A 166 0.42 19.90 -1.44
C ASN A 166 -0.90 20.66 -1.17
N ARG A 167 -2.03 19.94 -1.09
CA ARG A 167 -3.36 20.48 -0.79
C ARG A 167 -3.69 20.32 0.70
N GLN A 168 -2.82 20.85 1.55
CA GLN A 168 -2.82 20.57 3.00
C GLN A 168 -4.08 21.06 3.71
N GLN A 169 -4.66 22.19 3.29
CA GLN A 169 -5.89 22.71 3.88
C GLN A 169 -7.06 21.72 3.70
N GLU A 170 -7.23 21.21 2.49
CA GLU A 170 -8.29 20.24 2.18
C GLU A 170 -8.07 18.91 2.91
N ALA A 171 -6.82 18.44 2.98
CA ALA A 171 -6.47 17.25 3.75
C ALA A 171 -6.81 17.41 5.24
N SER A 172 -6.46 18.55 5.84
CA SER A 172 -6.69 18.83 7.26
C SER A 172 -8.17 18.86 7.63
N VAL A 173 -9.03 19.42 6.75
CA VAL A 173 -10.49 19.39 6.95
C VAL A 173 -10.98 17.95 7.09
N ILE A 174 -10.58 17.07 6.16
CA ILE A 174 -10.99 15.66 6.18
C ILE A 174 -10.44 14.93 7.40
N TYR A 175 -9.16 15.12 7.74
CA TYR A 175 -8.57 14.49 8.92
C TYR A 175 -9.29 14.89 10.22
N ASN A 176 -9.60 16.18 10.39
CA ASN A 176 -10.30 16.68 11.57
C ASN A 176 -11.74 16.16 11.65
N GLU A 177 -12.43 16.08 10.51
CA GLU A 177 -13.77 15.50 10.41
C GLU A 177 -13.76 14.03 10.83
N LEU A 178 -12.85 13.24 10.27
CA LEU A 178 -12.68 11.82 10.61
C LEU A 178 -12.33 11.63 12.08
N TYR A 179 -11.40 12.42 12.61
CA TYR A 179 -10.95 12.30 14.00
C TYR A 179 -12.07 12.61 15.00
N THR A 180 -12.89 13.63 14.71
CA THR A 180 -14.01 14.04 15.56
C THR A 180 -15.07 12.95 15.68
N HIS A 181 -15.42 12.32 14.57
CA HIS A 181 -16.51 11.34 14.52
C HIS A 181 -16.07 9.88 14.77
N ALA A 182 -14.78 9.60 14.66
CA ALA A 182 -14.23 8.28 14.94
C ALA A 182 -14.60 7.83 16.36
N LYS A 183 -15.18 6.63 16.48
CA LYS A 183 -15.44 5.97 17.76
C LYS A 183 -14.30 5.04 18.16
N ASP A 184 -13.60 4.50 17.18
CA ASP A 184 -12.51 3.57 17.36
C ASP A 184 -11.20 4.30 17.71
N SER A 185 -10.56 3.90 18.81
CA SER A 185 -9.33 4.52 19.28
C SER A 185 -8.16 4.23 18.35
N ILE A 186 -8.12 3.04 17.73
CA ILE A 186 -7.04 2.67 16.81
C ILE A 186 -7.12 3.54 15.55
N PHE A 187 -8.31 3.76 15.02
CA PHE A 187 -8.52 4.64 13.88
C PHE A 187 -8.13 6.10 14.17
N LYS A 188 -8.41 6.61 15.37
CA LYS A 188 -7.91 7.93 15.80
C LYS A 188 -6.40 8.02 15.82
N GLU A 189 -5.72 7.00 16.35
CA GLU A 189 -4.25 6.93 16.37
C GLU A 189 -3.68 6.94 14.95
N ILE A 190 -4.29 6.20 14.03
CA ILE A 190 -3.91 6.19 12.61
C ILE A 190 -4.01 7.60 12.00
N ILE A 191 -5.11 8.33 12.24
CA ILE A 191 -5.29 9.69 11.73
C ILE A 191 -4.22 10.63 12.29
N LEU A 192 -3.98 10.58 13.60
CA LEU A 192 -2.96 11.40 14.27
C LEU A 192 -1.55 11.13 13.73
N ASP A 193 -1.26 9.87 13.38
CA ASP A 193 0.03 9.48 12.84
C ASP A 193 0.31 10.10 11.46
N VAL A 194 -0.71 10.44 10.68
CA VAL A 194 -0.53 11.01 9.33
C VAL A 194 -0.80 12.51 9.24
N MET A 195 -1.81 13.03 9.95
CA MET A 195 -2.40 14.34 9.65
C MET A 195 -1.48 15.55 9.84
N ASN A 196 -0.45 15.42 10.67
CA ASN A 196 0.48 16.50 11.02
C ASN A 196 1.92 16.27 10.53
N LYS A 197 2.18 15.17 9.82
CA LYS A 197 3.52 14.85 9.34
C LYS A 197 3.78 15.50 7.98
N PRO A 198 4.96 16.11 7.78
CA PRO A 198 5.34 16.59 6.46
C PRO A 198 5.56 15.40 5.52
N LYS A 199 5.30 15.63 4.22
CA LYS A 199 5.39 14.62 3.16
C LYS A 199 6.71 13.83 3.18
N ASN A 200 7.84 14.51 3.36
CA ASN A 200 9.15 13.89 3.40
C ASN A 200 9.31 12.91 4.58
N GLN A 201 8.73 13.23 5.73
CA GLN A 201 8.71 12.34 6.89
C GLN A 201 7.83 11.11 6.62
N LEU A 202 6.65 11.30 6.01
CA LEU A 202 5.77 10.19 5.62
C LEU A 202 6.45 9.24 4.62
N ILE A 203 7.11 9.78 3.59
CA ILE A 203 7.90 8.99 2.64
C ILE A 203 8.98 8.21 3.39
N LYS A 204 9.75 8.88 4.25
CA LYS A 204 10.80 8.24 5.04
C LYS A 204 10.25 7.10 5.88
N GLU A 205 9.14 7.30 6.58
CA GLU A 205 8.54 6.28 7.43
C GLU A 205 7.95 5.09 6.65
N PHE A 206 7.33 5.34 5.49
CA PHE A 206 6.85 4.29 4.59
C PHE A 206 7.99 3.39 4.08
N PHE A 207 9.19 3.94 3.92
CA PHE A 207 10.32 3.21 3.31
C PHE A 207 11.46 2.85 4.28
N GLU A 208 11.54 3.42 5.48
CA GLU A 208 12.50 3.06 6.54
C GLU A 208 11.86 2.23 7.66
N GLY A 209 10.53 2.27 7.80
CA GLY A 209 9.80 1.32 8.63
C GLY A 209 10.01 -0.14 8.19
N THR A 210 10.38 -0.35 6.93
CA THR A 210 10.81 -1.65 6.37
C THR A 210 12.25 -2.02 6.75
N ALA A 211 13.10 -1.03 7.04
CA ALA A 211 14.52 -1.21 7.38
C ALA A 211 14.78 -1.40 8.87
N SER A 212 13.95 -0.81 9.74
CA SER A 212 14.12 -0.90 11.21
C SER A 212 13.62 -2.23 11.81
N SER A 213 12.77 -2.97 11.10
CA SER A 213 12.48 -4.38 11.41
C SER A 213 13.63 -5.33 11.09
N ILE A 214 14.74 -4.84 10.52
CA ILE A 214 15.89 -5.64 10.05
C ILE A 214 17.00 -5.75 11.12
N SER A 215 16.97 -4.97 12.21
CA SER A 215 18.11 -4.94 13.17
C SER A 215 17.96 -5.80 14.42
N THR A 216 16.85 -6.49 14.67
CA THR A 216 16.78 -7.44 15.78
C THR A 216 17.29 -8.81 15.34
N LYS A 217 18.61 -8.91 15.14
CA LYS A 217 19.26 -10.22 15.32
C LYS A 217 19.08 -10.61 16.79
N PRO A 218 18.49 -11.76 17.12
CA PRO A 218 18.71 -12.32 18.44
C PRO A 218 20.21 -12.66 18.54
N GLN A 219 20.88 -12.11 19.55
CA GLN A 219 22.16 -12.64 20.02
C GLN A 219 21.93 -14.00 20.67
#